data_AF-A0A136L1H6-F1
#
_entry.id   AF-A0A136L1H6-F1
#
_cell.length_a   1.000
_cell.length_b   1.000
_cell.length_c   1.000
_cell.angle_alpha   90.00
_cell.angle_beta   90.00
_cell.angle_gamma   90.00
#
_symmetry.space_group_name_H-M   'P 1'
#
loop_
_entity.id
_entity.type
_entity.pdbx_description
1 polymer ?
#
loop_
_entity_poly.entity_id
_entity_poly.type
_entity_poly.pdbx_seq_one_letter_code
_entity_poly.pdbx_strand_id
1 'polypeptide(L)'
;MKDLFNARHVLKVGSKDYTIYRLDALEKAGLTKLNKLPYSIRILLEAALRQCNDEEITQADVKNIASWTPKGNRPGIPFLPGRVIMQDFTGVPA
;
A
#
# COMPACT_ATOMS: atom_id res chain seq x y z
N MET A 1 6.13 -13.28 -4.79
CA MET A 1 5.15 -12.21 -4.55
C MET A 1 4.38 -12.00 -5.84
N LYS A 2 3.07 -12.27 -5.83
CA LYS A 2 2.23 -12.17 -7.03
C LYS A 2 1.89 -10.70 -7.27
N ASP A 3 1.98 -10.23 -8.51
CA ASP A 3 1.51 -8.90 -8.88
C ASP A 3 0.06 -9.01 -9.35
N LEU A 4 -0.88 -8.91 -8.42
CA LEU A 4 -2.31 -9.12 -8.68
C LEU A 4 -2.97 -7.94 -9.41
N PHE A 5 -2.30 -6.78 -9.44
CA PHE A 5 -2.82 -5.54 -10.03
C PHE A 5 -2.00 -5.05 -11.23
N ASN A 6 -1.01 -5.82 -11.69
CA ASN A 6 -0.05 -5.42 -12.73
C ASN A 6 0.61 -4.06 -12.40
N ALA A 7 0.92 -3.85 -11.12
CA ALA A 7 1.45 -2.60 -10.60
C ALA A 7 2.99 -2.57 -10.55
N ARG A 8 3.65 -3.72 -10.69
CA ARG A 8 5.10 -3.84 -10.60
C ARG A 8 5.76 -3.18 -11.81
N HIS A 9 6.73 -2.29 -11.54
CA HIS A 9 7.47 -1.59 -12.57
C HIS A 9 8.95 -1.47 -12.20
N VAL A 10 9.81 -1.30 -13.22
CA VAL A 10 11.23 -0.97 -13.02
C VAL A 10 11.42 0.53 -13.09
N LEU A 11 12.00 1.12 -12.06
CA LEU A 11 12.47 2.50 -12.04
C LEU A 11 13.98 2.52 -12.28
N LYS A 12 14.40 3.08 -13.41
CA LYS A 12 15.82 3.26 -13.75
C LYS A 12 16.32 4.58 -13.17
N VAL A 13 17.38 4.53 -12.36
CA VAL A 13 18.03 5.71 -11.78
C VAL A 13 19.53 5.61 -12.08
N GLY A 14 19.98 6.33 -13.11
CA GLY A 14 21.34 6.21 -13.63
C GLY A 14 21.60 4.79 -14.13
N SER A 15 22.57 4.11 -13.52
CA SER A 15 22.93 2.71 -13.82
C SER A 15 22.22 1.68 -12.95
N LYS A 16 21.32 2.10 -12.04
CA LYS A 16 20.63 1.20 -11.10
C LYS A 16 19.16 1.03 -11.45
N ASP A 17 18.69 -0.21 -11.36
CA ASP A 17 17.30 -0.57 -11.54
C ASP A 17 16.65 -0.86 -10.17
N TYR A 18 15.51 -0.23 -9.90
CA TYR A 18 14.71 -0.45 -8.69
C TYR A 18 13.36 -1.05 -9.07
N THR A 19 12.87 -2.00 -8.29
CA THR A 19 11.46 -2.43 -8.41
C THR A 19 10.58 -1.51 -7.60
N ILE A 20 9.54 -0.96 -8.22
CA ILE A 20 8.51 -0.16 -7.56
C ILE A 20 7.13 -0.74 -7.86
N TYR A 21 6.15 -0.42 -7.02
CA TYR A 21 4.73 -0.71 -7.27
C TYR A 21 4.02 0.60 -7.52
N ARG A 22 3.58 0.81 -8.77
CA ARG A 22 3.00 2.10 -9.16
C ARG A 22 1.50 2.14 -8.88
N LEU A 23 1.08 3.14 -8.13
CA LEU A 23 -0.33 3.38 -7.83
C LEU A 23 -1.18 3.70 -9.06
N ASP A 24 -0.58 4.16 -10.17
CA ASP A 24 -1.33 4.48 -11.41
C ASP A 24 -1.98 3.25 -12.03
N ALA A 25 -1.50 2.04 -11.71
CA ALA A 25 -2.18 0.80 -12.09
C ALA A 25 -3.61 0.74 -11.53
N LEU A 26 -3.84 1.22 -10.30
CA LEU A 26 -5.16 1.25 -9.67
C LEU A 26 -6.08 2.31 -10.29
N GLU A 27 -5.51 3.44 -10.71
CA GLU A 27 -6.26 4.49 -11.42
C GLU A 27 -6.67 4.03 -12.83
N LYS A 28 -5.76 3.37 -13.56
CA LYS A 28 -6.04 2.76 -14.88
C LYS A 28 -7.07 1.63 -14.78
N ALA A 29 -7.08 0.88 -13.69
CA ALA A 29 -8.09 -0.14 -13.41
C ALA A 29 -9.45 0.46 -12.97
N GLY A 30 -9.56 1.79 -12.85
CA GLY A 30 -10.80 2.45 -12.45
C GLY A 30 -11.16 2.30 -10.96
N LEU A 31 -10.21 1.87 -10.13
CA LEU A 31 -10.45 1.58 -8.70
C LEU A 31 -10.35 2.82 -7.80
N THR A 32 -9.65 3.86 -8.26
CA THR A 32 -9.51 5.11 -7.48
C THR A 32 -9.15 6.30 -8.37
N LYS A 33 -9.22 7.50 -7.80
CA LYS A 33 -8.67 8.73 -8.36
C LYS A 33 -7.57 9.22 -7.42
N LEU A 34 -6.31 9.01 -7.80
CA LEU A 34 -5.17 9.23 -6.90
C LEU A 34 -5.10 10.69 -6.46
N ASN A 35 -5.42 11.63 -7.35
CA ASN A 35 -5.42 13.06 -7.06
C ASN A 35 -6.39 13.46 -5.92
N LYS A 36 -7.43 12.67 -5.65
CA LYS A 36 -8.39 12.92 -4.56
C LYS A 36 -7.99 12.28 -3.23
N LEU A 37 -7.05 11.34 -3.24
CA LEU A 37 -6.57 10.71 -2.02
C LEU A 37 -5.54 11.59 -1.31
N PRO A 38 -5.69 11.83 0.01
CA PRO A 38 -4.64 12.43 0.83
C PRO A 38 -3.35 11.61 0.74
N TYR A 39 -2.19 12.28 0.85
CA TYR A 39 -0.90 11.60 0.76
C TYR A 39 -0.73 10.47 1.78
N SER A 40 -1.24 10.63 3.00
CA SER A 40 -1.22 9.58 4.03
C SER A 40 -1.97 8.31 3.59
N ILE A 41 -3.10 8.46 2.90
CA ILE A 41 -3.87 7.33 2.36
C ILE A 41 -3.14 6.68 1.20
N ARG A 42 -2.43 7.45 0.37
CA ARG A 42 -1.59 6.89 -0.71
C ARG A 42 -0.45 6.01 -0.16
N ILE A 43 0.11 6.36 1.00
CA ILE A 43 1.14 5.54 1.67
C ILE A 43 0.55 4.20 2.10
N LEU A 44 -0.62 4.20 2.76
CA LEU A 44 -1.31 2.97 3.16
C LEU A 44 -1.68 2.11 1.95
N LEU A 45 -2.17 2.76 0.89
CA LEU A 45 -2.55 2.10 -0.36
C LEU A 45 -1.35 1.44 -1.04
N GLU A 46 -0.19 2.10 -1.09
CA GLU A 46 1.04 1.52 -1.65
C GLU A 46 1.48 0.31 -0.84
N ALA A 47 1.48 0.41 0.50
CA ALA A 47 1.88 -0.68 1.37
C ALA A 47 1.02 -1.92 1.13
N ALA A 48 -0.31 -1.75 1.13
CA ALA A 48 -1.24 -2.84 0.85
C ALA A 48 -1.07 -3.39 -0.58
N LEU A 49 -0.93 -2.53 -1.59
CA LEU A 49 -0.74 -2.94 -2.99
C LEU A 49 0.53 -3.79 -3.16
N ARG A 50 1.65 -3.35 -2.56
CA ARG A 50 2.94 -4.02 -2.68
C ARG A 50 2.98 -5.36 -1.95
N GLN A 51 2.19 -5.53 -0.89
CA GLN A 51 2.20 -6.72 -0.04
C GLN A 51 0.99 -7.63 -0.27
N CYS A 52 0.11 -7.29 -1.19
CA CYS A 52 -1.09 -8.07 -1.49
C CYS A 52 -0.74 -9.50 -1.91
N ASN A 53 -1.20 -10.47 -1.13
CA ASN A 53 -0.94 -11.90 -1.32
C ASN A 53 -2.22 -12.76 -1.34
N ASP A 54 -3.40 -12.15 -1.14
CA ASP A 54 -4.69 -12.86 -0.97
C ASP A 54 -4.74 -13.78 0.26
N GLU A 55 -3.89 -13.53 1.26
CA GLU A 55 -3.89 -14.21 2.55
C GLU A 55 -4.02 -13.20 3.69
N GLU A 56 -2.93 -12.53 4.05
CA GLU A 56 -2.91 -11.50 5.11
C GLU A 56 -3.36 -10.14 4.60
N ILE A 57 -3.05 -9.85 3.32
CA ILE A 57 -3.46 -8.63 2.63
C ILE A 57 -4.16 -9.04 1.34
N THR A 58 -5.46 -8.85 1.32
CA THR A 58 -6.32 -9.30 0.22
C THR A 58 -6.51 -8.21 -0.84
N GLN A 59 -6.94 -8.60 -2.04
CA GLN A 59 -7.38 -7.63 -3.05
C GLN A 59 -8.55 -6.77 -2.55
N ALA A 60 -9.37 -7.28 -1.64
CA ALA A 60 -10.45 -6.51 -1.03
C ALA A 60 -9.92 -5.36 -0.16
N ASP A 61 -8.84 -5.59 0.59
CA ASP A 61 -8.19 -4.55 1.39
C ASP A 61 -7.64 -3.43 0.52
N VAL A 62 -6.96 -3.78 -0.58
CA VAL A 62 -6.47 -2.78 -1.56
C VAL A 62 -7.63 -1.96 -2.12
N LYS A 63 -8.73 -2.61 -2.53
CA LYS A 63 -9.93 -1.93 -3.05
C LYS A 63 -10.60 -1.05 -1.99
N ASN A 64 -10.67 -1.51 -0.74
CA ASN A 64 -11.24 -0.76 0.37
C ASN A 64 -10.46 0.54 0.60
N ILE A 65 -9.13 0.48 0.69
CA ILE A 65 -8.27 1.67 0.84
C ILE A 65 -8.36 2.57 -0.41
N ALA A 66 -8.39 1.99 -1.61
CA ALA A 66 -8.51 2.73 -2.87
C ALA A 66 -9.83 3.54 -2.94
N SER A 67 -10.90 2.99 -2.38
CA SER A 67 -12.23 3.62 -2.31
C SER A 67 -12.42 4.61 -1.15
N TRP A 68 -11.35 4.94 -0.42
CA TRP A 68 -11.42 5.80 0.75
C TRP A 68 -12.12 7.14 0.47
N THR A 69 -12.99 7.54 1.39
CA THR A 69 -13.62 8.88 1.39
C THR A 69 -13.68 9.45 2.80
N PRO A 70 -13.73 10.80 2.97
CA PRO A 70 -13.78 11.43 4.28
C PRO A 70 -14.95 10.96 5.15
N LYS A 71 -16.13 10.75 4.56
CA LYS A 71 -17.37 10.33 5.23
C LYS A 71 -17.71 8.84 5.00
N GLY A 72 -16.78 8.06 4.48
CA GLY A 72 -16.98 6.64 4.17
C GLY A 72 -16.84 5.73 5.37
N ASN A 73 -17.26 4.48 5.18
CA ASN A 73 -17.05 3.40 6.16
C ASN A 73 -15.56 3.21 6.47
N ARG A 74 -15.24 2.79 7.70
CA ARG A 74 -13.88 2.62 8.22
C ARG A 74 -13.65 1.18 8.67
N PRO A 75 -13.56 0.21 7.73
CA PRO A 75 -13.16 -1.14 8.06
C PRO A 75 -11.72 -1.14 8.61
N GLY A 76 -11.34 -2.21 9.30
CA GLY A 76 -9.94 -2.46 9.65
C GLY A 76 -9.08 -2.48 8.38
N ILE A 77 -7.86 -1.93 8.49
CA ILE A 77 -6.91 -1.86 7.37
C ILE A 77 -5.65 -2.61 7.80
N PRO A 78 -5.22 -3.65 7.05
CA PRO A 78 -3.94 -4.27 7.34
C PRO A 78 -2.80 -3.31 6.98
N PHE A 79 -1.79 -3.24 7.85
CA PHE A 79 -0.64 -2.36 7.65
C PHE A 79 0.63 -3.00 8.18
N LEU A 80 1.55 -3.36 7.27
CA LEU A 80 2.89 -3.84 7.61
C LEU A 80 3.89 -2.71 7.35
N PRO A 81 4.40 -2.04 8.40
CA PRO A 81 5.31 -0.91 8.24
C PRO A 81 6.65 -1.35 7.66
N GLY A 82 7.33 -0.44 6.97
CA GLY A 82 8.65 -0.71 6.39
C GLY A 82 9.77 -0.88 7.42
N ARG A 83 9.59 -0.39 8.65
CA ARG A 83 10.54 -0.52 9.76
C ARG A 83 9.86 -0.23 11.10
N VAL A 84 10.46 -0.73 12.17
CA VAL A 84 10.08 -0.44 13.56
C VAL A 84 11.26 0.24 14.24
N ILE A 85 10.99 1.26 15.04
CA ILE A 85 11.98 1.88 15.94
C ILE A 85 11.54 1.53 17.35
N MET A 86 12.41 0.88 18.12
CA MET A 86 12.16 0.52 19.51
C MET A 86 12.91 1.49 20.42
N GLN A 87 12.24 1.95 21.48
CA GLN A 87 12.86 2.79 22.50
C GLN A 87 13.24 1.91 23.70
N ASP A 88 14.33 2.29 24.38
CA ASP A 88 15.01 1.49 25.41
C ASP A 88 14.10 0.95 26.54
N PHE A 89 12.99 1.63 26.87
CA PHE A 89 12.04 1.24 27.94
C PHE A 89 10.81 0.47 27.44
N THR A 90 10.72 0.18 26.14
CA THR A 90 9.56 -0.53 25.52
C THR A 90 9.89 -1.94 25.03
N GLY A 91 11.16 -2.38 25.18
CA GLY A 91 11.64 -3.69 24.72
C GLY A 91 11.64 -4.80 25.76
N VAL A 92 11.26 -4.52 27.01
CA VAL A 92 11.16 -5.55 28.07
C VAL A 92 9.77 -6.21 27.98
N PRO A 93 9.68 -7.52 27.71
CA PRO A 93 8.40 -8.23 27.72
C PRO A 93 7.80 -8.24 29.13
N ALA A 94 6.47 -8.12 29.23
CA ALA A 94 5.72 -8.49 30.43
C ALA A 94 5.50 -10.00 30.48
#